data_AF-A0A318RHV2-F1
#
_entry.id   AF-A0A318RHV2-F1
#
_cell.length_a   1.000
_cell.length_b   1.000
_cell.length_c   1.000
_cell.angle_alpha   90.00
_cell.angle_beta   90.00
_cell.angle_gamma   90.00
#
_symmetry.space_group_name_H-M   'P 1'
#
loop_
_entity.id
_entity.type
_entity.pdbx_description
1 polymer ?
#
loop_
_entity_poly.entity_id
_entity_poly.type
_entity_poly.pdbx_seq_one_letter_code
_entity_poly.pdbx_strand_id
1 'polypeptide(L)'
;MLKRVLVTLTSTVVALGLISGVSPASADVEFPTSGDVIKYVFVSNKPINDSIYWYDAYGDGQSFPEDPSQRVRFNNTFVGTDGHTYWSTSRTFTSRSTYQLVGGYISADYQNDGSGNNYVRCSTFVNGVQTAFEYAEGRYATAYC
;
A
#
# COMPACT_ATOMS: atom_id res chain seq x y z
N MET A 1 74.12 26.78 22.82
CA MET A 1 73.45 25.62 22.18
C MET A 1 72.21 25.25 23.00
N LEU A 2 71.01 25.51 22.47
CA LEU A 2 69.81 24.69 22.66
C LEU A 2 68.71 25.23 21.72
N LYS A 3 68.42 24.50 20.64
CA LYS A 3 67.26 24.76 19.77
C LYS A 3 66.01 24.32 20.53
N ARG A 4 65.02 25.19 20.68
CA ARG A 4 63.65 24.80 21.07
C ARG A 4 62.71 25.09 19.91
N VAL A 5 62.25 24.00 19.31
CA VAL A 5 61.17 23.90 18.34
C VAL A 5 59.86 24.26 19.05
N LEU A 6 59.00 25.09 18.45
CA LEU A 6 57.60 25.13 18.84
C LEU A 6 56.70 25.16 17.59
N VAL A 7 55.70 24.29 17.68
CA VAL A 7 54.84 23.71 16.65
C VAL A 7 53.82 24.72 16.13
N THR A 8 53.66 24.78 14.80
CA THR A 8 52.58 25.51 14.13
C THR A 8 51.28 24.71 14.23
N LEU A 9 50.28 25.20 14.96
CA LEU A 9 48.93 24.62 14.98
C LEU A 9 48.12 25.17 13.78
N THR A 10 48.01 24.39 12.71
CA THR A 10 47.02 24.62 11.64
C THR A 10 45.64 24.22 12.16
N SER A 11 44.76 25.19 12.39
CA SER A 11 43.36 24.94 12.74
C SER A 11 42.55 24.72 11.47
N THR A 12 42.18 23.47 11.21
CA THR A 12 41.27 23.07 10.14
C THR A 12 39.85 23.48 10.54
N VAL A 13 39.28 24.48 9.87
CA VAL A 13 37.85 24.81 10.00
C VAL A 13 37.08 23.77 9.19
N VAL A 14 36.52 22.76 9.85
CA VAL A 14 35.57 21.83 9.20
C VAL A 14 34.24 22.56 9.09
N ALA A 15 33.82 22.86 7.87
CA ALA A 15 32.48 23.34 7.57
C ALA A 15 31.48 22.25 7.96
N LEU A 16 30.68 22.51 9.00
CA LEU A 16 29.47 21.74 9.32
C LEU A 16 28.48 21.96 8.18
N GLY A 17 28.47 21.04 7.21
CA GLY A 17 27.41 20.93 6.23
C GLY A 17 26.10 20.71 6.98
N LEU A 18 25.22 21.69 6.94
CA LEU A 18 23.83 21.57 7.34
C LEU A 18 23.24 20.42 6.51
N ILE A 19 23.12 19.24 7.11
CA ILE A 19 22.23 18.21 6.61
C ILE A 19 20.84 18.77 6.88
N SER A 20 20.31 19.51 5.91
CA SER A 20 18.91 19.86 5.85
C SER A 20 18.15 18.54 5.83
N GLY A 21 17.72 18.09 7.00
CA GLY A 21 16.70 17.07 7.15
C GLY A 21 15.45 17.63 6.51
N VAL A 22 15.31 17.41 5.20
CA VAL A 22 14.03 17.51 4.52
C VAL A 22 13.23 16.35 5.10
N SER A 23 12.57 16.59 6.22
CA SER A 23 11.40 15.79 6.56
C SER A 23 10.53 15.86 5.31
N PRO A 24 10.19 14.75 4.65
CA PRO A 24 9.17 14.82 3.62
C PRO A 24 7.99 15.50 4.30
N ALA A 25 7.50 16.58 3.69
CA ALA A 25 6.26 17.19 4.13
C ALA A 25 5.29 16.03 4.33
N SER A 26 4.78 15.88 5.57
CA SER A 26 3.86 14.80 5.89
C SER A 26 2.68 14.99 4.94
N ALA A 27 2.61 14.19 3.89
CA ALA A 27 1.53 14.26 2.94
C ALA A 27 0.24 14.06 3.72
N ASP A 28 -0.79 14.83 3.38
CA ASP A 28 -2.11 14.62 3.94
C ASP A 28 -2.61 13.26 3.45
N VAL A 29 -2.62 12.30 4.35
CA VAL A 29 -3.03 10.92 4.05
C VAL A 29 -4.54 10.76 4.13
N GLU A 30 -5.25 11.72 4.75
CA GLU A 30 -6.70 11.73 4.87
C GLU A 30 -7.33 12.35 3.62
N PHE A 31 -6.67 13.33 3.01
CA PHE A 31 -7.12 13.99 1.77
C PHE A 31 -6.03 13.98 0.69
N PRO A 32 -5.79 12.82 0.03
CA PRO A 32 -4.76 12.74 -0.98
C PRO A 32 -5.07 13.65 -2.18
N THR A 33 -4.03 14.17 -2.80
CA THR A 33 -4.10 15.15 -3.88
C THR A 33 -3.21 14.73 -5.06
N SER A 34 -3.17 15.58 -6.10
CA SER A 34 -2.39 15.32 -7.30
C SER A 34 -0.91 15.17 -6.94
N GLY A 35 -0.31 14.05 -7.35
CA GLY A 35 1.09 13.71 -7.06
C GLY A 35 1.26 12.65 -5.97
N ASP A 36 0.24 12.41 -5.14
CA ASP A 36 0.30 11.36 -4.13
C ASP A 36 0.22 9.96 -4.75
N VAL A 37 1.01 9.03 -4.22
CA VAL A 37 1.02 7.63 -4.66
C VAL A 37 -0.01 6.84 -3.85
N ILE A 38 -1.02 6.34 -4.53
CA ILE A 38 -2.07 5.50 -3.94
C ILE A 38 -1.78 4.05 -4.28
N LYS A 39 -1.85 3.19 -3.27
CA LYS A 39 -1.73 1.74 -3.44
C LYS A 39 -2.86 1.02 -2.72
N TYR A 40 -3.59 0.20 -3.46
CA TYR A 40 -4.54 -0.76 -2.93
C TYR A 40 -3.89 -2.15 -2.89
N VAL A 41 -4.07 -2.86 -1.79
CA VAL A 41 -3.64 -4.25 -1.63
C VAL A 41 -4.85 -5.10 -1.23
N PHE A 42 -5.14 -6.10 -2.04
CA PHE A 42 -6.21 -7.05 -1.81
C PHE A 42 -5.59 -8.41 -1.52
N VAL A 43 -6.05 -9.05 -0.44
CA VAL A 43 -5.56 -10.36 0.00
C VAL A 43 -6.73 -11.28 0.25
N SER A 44 -6.55 -12.56 -0.07
CA SER A 44 -7.54 -13.61 0.17
C SER A 44 -6.86 -14.92 0.57
N ASN A 45 -7.54 -15.74 1.37
CA ASN A 45 -7.17 -17.14 1.57
C ASN A 45 -7.67 -18.05 0.44
N LYS A 46 -8.18 -17.48 -0.67
CA LYS A 46 -8.61 -18.16 -1.92
C LYS A 46 -7.97 -17.50 -3.16
N PRO A 47 -7.62 -18.28 -4.22
CA PRO A 47 -6.96 -17.73 -5.40
C PRO A 47 -7.94 -17.03 -6.31
N ILE A 48 -9.21 -17.44 -6.24
CA ILE A 48 -10.31 -16.96 -7.05
C ILE A 48 -11.25 -16.23 -6.10
N ASN A 49 -11.57 -14.99 -6.44
CA ASN A 49 -12.48 -14.12 -5.70
C ASN A 49 -13.52 -13.58 -6.69
N ASP A 50 -14.58 -12.97 -6.18
CA ASP A 50 -15.68 -12.48 -7.02
C ASP A 50 -15.19 -11.30 -7.84
N SER A 51 -14.79 -10.24 -7.13
CA SER A 51 -14.37 -8.99 -7.71
C SER A 51 -13.50 -8.20 -6.74
N ILE A 52 -12.80 -7.23 -7.31
CA ILE A 52 -12.18 -6.12 -6.61
C ILE A 52 -12.66 -4.80 -7.20
N TYR A 53 -12.61 -3.75 -6.39
CA TYR A 53 -12.91 -2.39 -6.81
C TYR A 53 -11.88 -1.43 -6.25
N TRP A 54 -11.61 -0.34 -6.96
CA TRP A 54 -10.76 0.76 -6.50
C TRP A 54 -11.10 2.05 -7.26
N TYR A 55 -10.82 3.21 -6.67
CA TYR A 55 -10.74 4.47 -7.43
C TYR A 55 -9.37 4.61 -8.10
N ASP A 56 -9.33 5.05 -9.37
CA ASP A 56 -8.10 5.25 -10.12
C ASP A 56 -7.48 6.66 -9.96
N ALA A 57 -6.48 6.98 -10.79
CA ALA A 57 -5.74 8.24 -10.75
C ALA A 57 -6.59 9.50 -10.96
N TYR A 58 -7.78 9.39 -11.56
CA TYR A 58 -8.71 10.49 -11.79
C TYR A 58 -9.89 10.49 -10.81
N GLY A 59 -9.88 9.59 -9.85
CA GLY A 59 -11.00 9.40 -8.92
C GLY A 59 -12.17 8.65 -9.55
N ASP A 60 -11.96 7.96 -10.68
CA ASP A 60 -12.99 7.15 -11.31
C ASP A 60 -13.02 5.75 -10.72
N GLY A 61 -14.22 5.24 -10.46
CA GLY A 61 -14.42 3.90 -9.93
C GLY A 61 -14.10 2.83 -10.97
N GLN A 62 -13.22 1.90 -10.60
CA GLN A 62 -12.81 0.76 -11.42
C GLN A 62 -13.17 -0.54 -10.71
N SER A 63 -13.58 -1.55 -11.47
CA SER A 63 -13.83 -2.90 -10.96
C SER A 63 -13.16 -3.94 -11.83
N PHE A 64 -12.72 -5.05 -11.22
CA PHE A 64 -12.26 -6.20 -11.96
C PHE A 64 -12.77 -7.50 -11.32
N PRO A 65 -13.37 -8.42 -12.11
CA PRO A 65 -13.72 -8.25 -13.52
C PRO A 65 -14.87 -7.24 -13.71
N GLU A 66 -14.99 -6.67 -14.91
CA GLU A 66 -16.14 -5.82 -15.28
C GLU A 66 -17.43 -6.65 -15.49
N ASP A 67 -17.27 -7.87 -16.02
CA ASP A 67 -18.36 -8.82 -16.20
C ASP A 67 -18.60 -9.60 -14.89
N PRO A 68 -19.79 -9.52 -14.27
CA PRO A 68 -20.09 -10.19 -13.01
C PRO A 68 -20.18 -11.72 -13.14
N SER A 69 -20.22 -12.27 -14.36
CA SER A 69 -20.14 -13.72 -14.58
C SER A 69 -18.70 -14.25 -14.50
N GLN A 70 -17.71 -13.36 -14.58
CA GLN A 70 -16.30 -13.69 -14.45
C GLN A 70 -15.85 -13.55 -13.00
N ARG A 71 -14.66 -14.07 -12.70
CA ARG A 71 -14.05 -14.02 -11.37
C ARG A 71 -12.63 -13.48 -11.46
N VAL A 72 -12.18 -12.79 -10.43
CA VAL A 72 -10.79 -12.33 -10.34
C VAL A 72 -9.90 -13.44 -9.80
N ARG A 73 -8.79 -13.72 -10.50
CA ARG A 73 -7.74 -14.63 -10.03
C ARG A 73 -6.53 -13.86 -9.55
N PHE A 74 -6.09 -14.13 -8.33
CA PHE A 74 -4.86 -13.62 -7.76
C PHE A 74 -3.73 -14.61 -8.03
N ASN A 75 -2.64 -14.12 -8.62
CA ASN A 75 -1.50 -14.96 -9.02
C ASN A 75 -0.29 -14.84 -8.09
N ASN A 76 -0.27 -13.84 -7.19
CA ASN A 76 0.81 -13.69 -6.22
C ASN A 76 0.44 -14.38 -4.91
N THR A 77 1.38 -15.09 -4.32
CA THR A 77 1.21 -15.79 -3.04
C THR A 77 2.25 -15.35 -2.02
N PHE A 78 1.89 -15.43 -0.74
CA PHE A 78 2.84 -15.35 0.37
C PHE A 78 2.34 -16.21 1.54
N VAL A 79 3.26 -16.57 2.43
CA VAL A 79 2.91 -17.27 3.69
C VAL A 79 2.75 -16.22 4.78
N GLY A 80 1.59 -16.22 5.44
CA GLY A 80 1.29 -15.35 6.56
C GLY A 80 2.06 -15.75 7.82
N THR A 81 2.03 -14.87 8.82
CA THR A 81 2.65 -15.13 10.14
C THR A 81 1.96 -16.26 10.91
N ASP A 82 0.73 -16.57 10.53
CA ASP A 82 -0.07 -17.71 11.00
C ASP A 82 0.27 -19.03 10.29
N GLY A 83 1.19 -19.01 9.30
CA GLY A 83 1.58 -20.17 8.51
C GLY A 83 0.62 -20.51 7.36
N HIS A 84 -0.44 -19.73 7.14
CA HIS A 84 -1.36 -19.94 6.03
C HIS A 84 -0.85 -19.31 4.73
N THR A 85 -1.08 -19.96 3.59
CA THR A 85 -0.82 -19.36 2.28
C THR A 85 -1.95 -18.41 1.93
N TYR A 86 -1.58 -17.18 1.62
CA TYR A 86 -2.48 -16.15 1.13
C TYR A 86 -2.18 -15.81 -0.32
N TRP A 87 -3.22 -15.41 -1.04
CA TRP A 87 -3.15 -14.86 -2.39
C TRP A 87 -3.35 -13.36 -2.35
N SER A 88 -2.68 -12.63 -3.24
CA SER A 88 -2.79 -11.17 -3.29
C SER A 88 -2.71 -10.59 -4.68
N THR A 89 -3.22 -9.36 -4.80
CA THR A 89 -2.96 -8.47 -5.92
C THR A 89 -2.87 -7.03 -5.41
N SER A 90 -2.35 -6.14 -6.24
CA SER A 90 -2.29 -4.72 -5.91
C SER A 90 -2.54 -3.83 -7.12
N ARG A 91 -2.95 -2.61 -6.84
CA ARG A 91 -3.07 -1.51 -7.80
C ARG A 91 -2.32 -0.32 -7.23
N THR A 92 -1.41 0.24 -8.00
CA THR A 92 -0.63 1.40 -7.60
C THR A 92 -0.67 2.42 -8.72
N PHE A 93 -0.94 3.67 -8.36
CA PHE A 93 -0.90 4.80 -9.30
C PHE A 93 -0.55 6.09 -8.57
N THR A 94 -0.21 7.11 -9.35
CA THR A 94 -0.06 8.49 -8.86
C THR A 94 -1.33 9.25 -9.16
N SER A 95 -1.93 9.86 -8.14
CA SER A 95 -3.13 10.70 -8.26
C SER A 95 -2.90 11.86 -9.23
N ARG A 96 -3.93 12.16 -10.03
CA ARG A 96 -4.02 13.32 -10.93
C ARG A 96 -5.16 14.26 -10.51
N SER A 97 -5.78 13.99 -9.37
CA SER A 97 -6.98 14.69 -8.89
C SER A 97 -6.63 15.65 -7.76
N THR A 98 -7.16 16.87 -7.78
CA THR A 98 -7.02 17.81 -6.66
C THR A 98 -7.69 17.27 -5.38
N TYR A 99 -8.75 16.46 -5.53
CA TYR A 99 -9.47 15.80 -4.45
C TYR A 99 -9.57 14.31 -4.78
N GLN A 100 -8.54 13.53 -4.43
CA GLN A 100 -8.50 12.11 -4.77
C GLN A 100 -9.48 11.32 -3.91
N LEU A 101 -10.40 10.62 -4.55
CA LEU A 101 -11.21 9.61 -3.86
C LEU A 101 -10.34 8.39 -3.58
N VAL A 102 -10.36 7.94 -2.34
CA VAL A 102 -9.74 6.68 -1.92
C VAL A 102 -10.81 5.75 -1.40
N GLY A 103 -10.76 4.52 -1.87
CA GLY A 103 -11.75 3.51 -1.58
C GLY A 103 -11.61 2.31 -2.49
N GLY A 104 -11.80 1.13 -1.94
CA GLY A 104 -11.69 -0.15 -2.59
C GLY A 104 -12.48 -1.22 -1.85
N TYR A 105 -12.72 -2.33 -2.53
CA TYR A 105 -13.21 -3.52 -1.84
C TYR A 105 -12.69 -4.79 -2.51
N ILE A 106 -12.76 -5.87 -1.77
CA ILE A 106 -12.63 -7.24 -2.28
C ILE A 106 -13.85 -8.03 -1.81
N SER A 107 -14.44 -8.83 -2.71
CA SER A 107 -15.51 -9.78 -2.38
C SER A 107 -15.10 -11.20 -2.77
N ALA A 108 -15.44 -12.17 -1.93
CA ALA A 108 -15.29 -13.59 -2.21
C ALA A 108 -16.53 -14.39 -1.80
N ASP A 109 -17.07 -15.18 -2.73
CA ASP A 109 -18.17 -16.10 -2.50
C ASP A 109 -17.72 -17.56 -2.35
N TYR A 110 -18.65 -18.36 -1.86
CA TYR A 110 -18.49 -19.78 -1.56
C TYR A 110 -18.26 -20.68 -2.79
N GLN A 111 -18.47 -20.21 -4.02
CA GLN A 111 -18.54 -21.10 -5.18
C GLN A 111 -17.18 -21.62 -5.65
N ASN A 112 -16.07 -21.16 -5.06
CA ASN A 112 -14.77 -21.26 -5.72
C ASN A 112 -13.90 -22.49 -5.40
N ASP A 113 -14.09 -23.23 -4.30
CA ASP A 113 -13.27 -24.44 -4.08
C ASP A 113 -13.80 -25.53 -3.11
N GLY A 114 -15.01 -25.39 -2.58
CA GLY A 114 -15.59 -26.43 -1.72
C GLY A 114 -14.97 -26.46 -0.32
N SER A 115 -15.75 -25.95 0.64
CA SER A 115 -15.53 -25.95 2.10
C SER A 115 -14.51 -24.96 2.66
N GLY A 116 -14.90 -24.31 3.75
CA GLY A 116 -14.12 -23.30 4.48
C GLY A 116 -14.77 -21.92 4.46
N ASN A 117 -14.43 -21.10 5.46
CA ASN A 117 -14.75 -19.68 5.45
C ASN A 117 -13.75 -18.96 4.53
N ASN A 118 -14.26 -18.05 3.70
CA ASN A 118 -13.41 -17.10 3.00
C ASN A 118 -12.82 -16.13 4.02
N TYR A 119 -11.58 -15.74 3.83
CA TYR A 119 -10.92 -14.62 4.47
C TYR A 119 -10.53 -13.66 3.35
N VAL A 120 -10.95 -12.41 3.46
CA VAL A 120 -10.51 -11.34 2.55
C VAL A 120 -10.03 -10.14 3.35
N ARG A 121 -9.10 -9.40 2.78
CA ARG A 121 -8.50 -8.21 3.41
C ARG A 121 -8.22 -7.15 2.36
N CYS A 122 -8.60 -5.92 2.68
CA CYS A 122 -8.41 -4.72 1.88
C CYS A 122 -7.48 -3.79 2.64
N SER A 123 -6.52 -3.17 1.95
CA SER A 123 -5.66 -2.16 2.55
C SER A 123 -5.34 -1.06 1.56
N THR A 124 -5.45 0.19 2.00
CA THR A 124 -5.14 1.38 1.21
C THR A 124 -3.93 2.08 1.81
N PHE A 125 -3.00 2.49 0.94
CA PHE A 125 -1.80 3.21 1.32
C PHE A 125 -1.70 4.50 0.51
N VAL A 126 -1.34 5.59 1.17
CA VAL A 126 -1.05 6.89 0.58
C VAL A 126 0.40 7.24 0.89
N ASN A 127 1.23 7.39 -0.14
CA ASN A 127 2.68 7.62 -0.02
C ASN A 127 3.38 6.60 0.90
N GLY A 128 2.92 5.35 0.87
CA GLY A 128 3.46 4.26 1.69
C GLY A 128 2.92 4.18 3.12
N VAL A 129 2.14 5.16 3.58
CA VAL A 129 1.45 5.12 4.87
C VAL A 129 0.11 4.41 4.70
N GLN A 130 -0.18 3.42 5.54
CA GLN A 130 -1.45 2.72 5.51
C GLN A 130 -2.56 3.60 6.10
N THR A 131 -3.58 3.91 5.33
CA THR A 131 -4.67 4.82 5.70
C THR A 131 -5.97 4.10 5.98
N ALA A 132 -6.19 2.96 5.33
CA ALA A 132 -7.36 2.12 5.56
C ALA A 132 -6.98 0.64 5.61
N PHE A 133 -7.72 -0.11 6.43
CA PHE A 133 -7.56 -1.54 6.63
C PHE A 133 -8.88 -2.14 7.06
N GLU A 134 -9.31 -3.18 6.37
CA GLU A 134 -10.41 -4.02 6.84
C GLU A 134 -10.20 -5.45 6.40
N TYR A 135 -10.79 -6.38 7.14
CA TYR A 135 -10.86 -7.78 6.78
C TYR A 135 -12.25 -8.32 7.12
N ALA A 136 -12.63 -9.38 6.42
CA ALA A 136 -13.87 -10.10 6.66
C ALA A 136 -13.66 -11.60 6.53
N GLU A 137 -14.42 -12.34 7.33
CA GLU A 137 -14.45 -13.79 7.29
C GLU A 137 -15.88 -14.30 7.16
N GLY A 138 -16.07 -15.38 6.40
CA GLY A 138 -17.35 -16.06 6.31
C GLY A 138 -17.60 -16.69 4.96
N ARG A 139 -18.82 -17.18 4.76
CA ARG A 139 -19.24 -17.81 3.50
C ARG A 139 -19.26 -16.83 2.32
N TYR A 140 -19.60 -15.58 2.61
CA TYR A 140 -19.58 -14.44 1.70
C TYR A 140 -18.81 -13.36 2.43
N ALA A 141 -17.55 -13.15 2.05
CA ALA A 141 -16.66 -12.25 2.75
C ALA A 141 -16.39 -11.04 1.86
N THR A 142 -16.66 -9.85 2.38
CA THR A 142 -16.40 -8.58 1.69
C THR A 142 -15.75 -7.62 2.67
N ALA A 143 -14.61 -7.04 2.29
CA ALA A 143 -13.88 -6.07 3.10
C ALA A 143 -13.70 -4.77 2.31
N TYR A 144 -13.85 -3.62 2.98
CA TYR A 144 -13.77 -2.30 2.38
C TYR A 144 -12.53 -1.56 2.88
N CYS A 145 -11.87 -0.87 1.98
CA CYS A 145 -10.83 0.11 2.27
C CYS A 145 -11.00 1.23 1.24
#